data_AF-A0A0E3RGK5-F1
#
_entry.id   AF-A0A0E3RGK5-F1
#
_cell.length_a   1.000
_cell.length_b   1.000
_cell.length_c   1.000
_cell.angle_alpha   90.00
_cell.angle_beta   90.00
_cell.angle_gamma   90.00
#
_symmetry.space_group_name_H-M   'P 1'
#
loop_
_entity.id
_entity.type
_entity.pdbx_description
1 polymer ?
#
loop_
_entity_poly.entity_id
_entity_poly.type
_entity_poly.pdbx_seq_one_letter_code
_entity_poly.pdbx_strand_id
1 'polypeptide(L)'
;MKRHRIATTISDKHWKLLKIHAEKFETQRKALEIALECLENNTEQYSELTVKQKYWLMCESIGSVCCVQKEALKILMETVNHERFKEYVTKNKPIEYEIQILLQKPLNECSLEEVVNGLMIVFRTSHMFDTIDCKDNGDYYLLILTHSLGLNNSKLNLMTCKSLFITYGADIESKTSGNIIFIKVFKDKTL
;
A
#
# COMPACT_ATOMS: atom_id res chain seq x y z
N MET A 1 28.88 -2.21 39.45
CA MET A 1 29.13 -1.77 38.06
C MET A 1 30.35 -0.88 38.01
N LYS A 2 31.22 -1.07 37.00
CA LYS A 2 32.32 -0.13 36.72
C LYS A 2 31.73 1.18 36.19
N ARG A 3 32.29 2.32 36.60
CA ARG A 3 31.86 3.66 36.15
C ARG A 3 32.92 4.23 35.21
N HIS A 4 32.47 4.89 34.15
CA HIS A 4 33.32 5.57 33.18
C HIS A 4 33.08 7.08 33.24
N ARG A 5 34.15 7.88 33.15
CA ARG A 5 34.04 9.33 33.07
C ARG A 5 33.80 9.72 31.62
N ILE A 6 32.76 10.51 31.38
CA ILE A 6 32.44 11.07 30.07
C ILE A 6 32.89 12.54 30.07
N ALA A 7 33.67 12.94 29.06
CA ALA A 7 34.07 14.32 28.81
C ALA A 7 33.71 14.66 27.37
N THR A 8 32.74 15.56 27.18
CA THR A 8 32.27 15.98 25.86
C THR A 8 31.70 17.40 25.94
N THR A 9 31.45 18.00 24.79
CA THR A 9 30.77 19.30 24.65
C THR A 9 29.38 19.08 24.06
N ILE A 10 28.41 19.88 24.49
CA ILE A 10 27.04 19.87 23.96
C ILE A 10 26.60 21.31 23.70
N SER A 11 25.64 21.51 22.79
CA SER A 11 25.17 22.86 22.49
C SER A 11 24.36 23.46 23.65
N ASP A 12 24.29 24.79 23.72
CA ASP A 12 23.58 25.53 24.79
C ASP A 12 22.13 25.08 24.98
N LYS A 13 21.44 24.76 23.89
CA LYS A 13 20.07 24.20 23.93
C LYS A 13 20.04 22.90 24.74
N HIS A 14 20.95 21.97 24.46
CA HIS A 14 21.00 20.67 25.12
C HIS A 14 21.56 20.77 26.54
N TRP A 15 22.44 21.74 26.80
CA TRP A 15 22.89 22.06 28.16
C TRP A 15 21.73 22.51 29.06
N LYS A 16 20.86 23.39 28.57
CA LYS A 16 19.65 23.81 29.29
C LYS A 16 18.72 22.63 29.58
N LEU A 17 18.51 21.75 28.60
CA LEU A 17 17.70 20.53 28.78
C LEU A 17 18.31 19.59 29.81
N LEU A 18 19.62 19.33 29.73
CA LEU A 18 20.31 18.49 30.69
C LEU A 18 20.19 19.04 32.11
N LYS A 19 20.24 20.38 32.29
CA LYS A 19 20.06 21.00 33.60
C LYS A 19 18.67 20.74 34.17
N ILE A 20 17.62 20.95 33.38
CA ILE A 20 16.22 20.69 33.78
C ILE A 20 16.04 19.23 34.20
N HIS A 21 16.55 18.29 33.41
CA HIS A 21 16.41 16.87 33.71
C HIS A 21 17.33 16.42 34.86
N ALA A 22 18.49 17.04 35.04
CA ALA A 22 19.36 16.77 36.18
C ALA A 22 18.72 17.21 37.50
N GLU A 23 17.93 18.29 37.50
CA GLU A 23 17.13 18.68 38.67
C GLU A 23 16.05 17.64 38.97
N LYS A 24 15.39 17.10 37.93
CA LYS A 24 14.38 16.04 38.06
C LYS A 24 14.96 14.69 38.53
N PHE A 25 16.13 14.32 38.03
CA PHE A 25 16.76 13.01 38.29
C PHE A 25 17.96 13.12 39.24
N GLU A 26 18.04 14.20 40.01
CA GLU A 26 19.06 14.55 41.01
C GLU A 26 20.49 14.78 40.47
N THR A 27 20.87 14.15 39.37
CA THR A 27 22.21 14.28 38.79
C THR A 27 22.17 14.27 37.27
N GLN A 28 23.11 14.97 36.65
CA GLN A 28 23.34 14.89 35.20
C GLN A 28 23.66 13.45 34.75
N ARG A 29 24.37 12.68 35.59
CA ARG A 29 24.67 11.28 35.32
C ARG A 29 23.39 10.44 35.15
N LYS A 30 22.47 10.49 36.13
CA LYS A 30 21.21 9.75 36.06
C LYS A 30 20.35 10.18 34.87
N ALA A 31 20.30 11.48 34.56
CA ALA A 31 19.58 11.97 33.40
C ALA A 31 20.14 11.41 32.08
N LEU A 32 21.47 11.30 31.96
CA LEU A 32 22.14 10.71 30.79
C LEU A 32 21.98 9.19 30.72
N GLU A 33 22.12 8.48 31.85
CA GLU A 33 21.91 7.02 31.93
C GLU A 33 20.48 6.65 31.48
N ILE A 34 19.47 7.36 32.00
CA ILE A 34 18.06 7.17 31.60
C ILE A 34 17.86 7.52 30.13
N ALA A 35 18.46 8.61 29.62
CA ALA A 35 18.34 8.97 28.21
C ALA A 35 18.93 7.90 27.28
N LEU A 36 20.08 7.32 27.63
CA LEU A 36 20.70 6.23 26.86
C LEU A 36 19.88 4.95 26.93
N GLU A 37 19.35 4.60 28.11
CA GLU A 37 18.42 3.48 28.26
C GLU A 37 17.13 3.70 27.47
N CYS A 38 16.61 4.92 27.43
CA CYS A 38 15.46 5.26 26.58
C CYS A 38 15.81 5.19 25.10
N LEU A 39 17.02 5.50 24.67
CA LEU A 39 17.43 5.35 23.26
C LEU A 39 17.54 3.87 22.87
N GLU A 40 18.01 3.01 23.78
CA GLU A 40 18.08 1.56 23.57
C GLU A 40 16.70 0.90 23.63
N ASN A 41 15.83 1.36 24.54
CA ASN A 41 14.51 0.77 24.79
C ASN A 41 13.37 1.41 23.97
N ASN A 42 13.57 2.61 23.41
CA ASN A 42 12.63 3.16 22.45
C ASN A 42 12.79 2.44 21.12
N THR A 43 11.96 1.42 20.92
CA THR A 43 11.55 0.95 19.58
C THR A 43 10.83 2.03 18.76
N GLU A 44 10.67 3.25 19.30
CA GLU A 44 10.16 4.45 18.61
C GLU A 44 11.25 5.25 17.86
N GLN A 45 12.30 4.59 17.34
CA GLN A 45 12.73 5.01 16.00
C GLN A 45 11.49 4.83 15.14
N TYR A 46 10.81 5.94 14.75
CA TYR A 46 9.62 5.91 13.90
C TYR A 46 9.80 4.79 12.88
N SER A 47 9.08 3.68 13.08
CA SER A 47 9.18 2.57 12.16
C SER A 47 8.87 3.15 10.81
N GLU A 48 9.76 2.95 9.83
CA GLU A 48 9.50 3.43 8.49
C GLU A 48 8.07 3.00 8.12
N LEU A 49 7.23 3.96 7.73
CA LEU A 49 5.81 3.69 7.51
C LEU A 49 5.68 2.44 6.64
N THR A 50 4.87 1.49 7.10
CA THR A 50 4.58 0.31 6.30
C THR A 50 4.01 0.75 4.95
N VAL A 51 4.20 -0.06 3.90
CA VAL A 51 3.65 0.24 2.56
C VAL A 51 2.16 0.59 2.63
N LYS A 52 1.41 -0.11 3.50
CA LYS A 52 -0.01 0.16 3.75
C LYS A 52 -0.27 1.55 4.35
N GLN A 53 0.54 1.97 5.32
CA GLN A 53 0.41 3.30 5.94
C GLN A 53 0.80 4.41 4.96
N LYS A 54 1.87 4.21 4.17
CA LYS A 54 2.26 5.13 3.09
C LYS A 54 1.13 5.30 2.07
N TYR A 55 0.52 4.20 1.65
CA TYR A 55 -0.62 4.22 0.73
C TYR A 55 -1.86 4.90 1.34
N TRP A 56 -2.17 4.67 2.62
CA TRP A 56 -3.29 5.35 3.29
C TRP A 56 -3.14 6.87 3.33
N LEU A 57 -1.95 7.36 3.68
CA LEU A 57 -1.64 8.80 3.67
C LEU A 57 -1.72 9.40 2.26
N MET A 58 -1.32 8.62 1.25
CA MET A 58 -1.49 9.01 -0.15
C MET A 58 -2.97 9.13 -0.53
N CYS A 59 -3.81 8.16 -0.18
CA CYS A 59 -5.25 8.21 -0.44
C CYS A 59 -5.91 9.46 0.19
N GLU A 60 -5.50 9.82 1.40
CA GLU A 60 -5.95 11.04 2.08
C GLU A 60 -5.54 12.30 1.29
N SER A 61 -4.30 12.35 0.78
CA SER A 61 -3.76 13.50 0.03
C SER A 61 -4.49 13.78 -1.29
N ILE A 62 -5.10 12.77 -1.91
CA ILE A 62 -5.86 12.91 -3.17
C ILE A 62 -7.37 13.09 -2.92
N GLY A 63 -7.79 13.31 -1.67
CA GLY A 63 -9.19 13.49 -1.31
C GLY A 63 -10.05 12.23 -1.51
N SER A 64 -9.45 11.05 -1.44
CA SER A 64 -10.17 9.79 -1.59
C SER A 64 -11.05 9.51 -0.38
N VAL A 65 -12.37 9.39 -0.61
CA VAL A 65 -13.36 9.03 0.41
C VAL A 65 -13.49 7.50 0.43
N CYS A 66 -12.52 6.80 1.01
CA CYS A 66 -12.52 5.33 1.01
C CYS A 66 -12.88 4.73 2.37
N CYS A 67 -14.13 4.90 2.80
CA CYS A 67 -14.68 4.21 3.97
C CYS A 67 -16.15 3.80 3.75
N VAL A 68 -16.42 2.92 2.76
CA VAL A 68 -17.74 2.28 2.64
C VAL A 68 -17.67 0.91 3.31
N GLN A 69 -18.55 0.65 4.29
CA GLN A 69 -18.67 -0.67 4.91
C GLN A 69 -18.96 -1.72 3.83
N LYS A 70 -18.31 -2.90 3.90
CA LYS A 70 -18.39 -3.95 2.89
C LYS A 70 -19.83 -4.37 2.53
N GLU A 71 -20.72 -4.50 3.52
CA GLU A 71 -22.12 -4.85 3.27
C GLU A 71 -22.90 -3.72 2.61
N ALA A 72 -22.64 -2.46 2.96
CA ALA A 72 -23.23 -1.32 2.27
C ALA A 72 -22.73 -1.24 0.82
N LEU A 73 -21.43 -1.47 0.60
CA LEU A 73 -20.87 -1.54 -0.75
C LEU A 73 -21.54 -2.65 -1.57
N LYS A 74 -21.77 -3.82 -0.97
CA LYS A 74 -22.45 -4.94 -1.63
C LYS A 74 -23.84 -4.55 -2.14
N ILE A 75 -24.64 -3.85 -1.32
CA ILE A 75 -25.96 -3.33 -1.72
C ILE A 75 -25.83 -2.36 -2.90
N LEU A 76 -24.84 -1.45 -2.86
CA LEU A 76 -24.59 -0.51 -3.97
C LEU A 76 -24.19 -1.24 -5.27
N MET A 77 -23.49 -2.38 -5.16
CA MET A 77 -23.09 -3.18 -6.33
C MET A 77 -24.27 -3.92 -6.99
N GLU A 78 -25.42 -4.08 -6.32
CA GLU A 78 -26.58 -4.77 -6.90
C GLU A 78 -27.19 -4.01 -8.09
N THR A 79 -27.14 -2.67 -8.04
CA THR A 79 -27.79 -1.79 -9.03
C THR A 79 -26.79 -1.00 -9.89
N VAL A 80 -25.52 -1.39 -9.87
CA VAL A 80 -24.46 -0.65 -10.56
C VAL A 80 -24.67 -0.63 -12.09
N ASN A 81 -24.56 0.58 -12.66
CA ASN A 81 -24.57 0.76 -14.11
C ASN A 81 -23.19 0.45 -14.70
N HIS A 82 -23.08 -0.70 -15.37
CA HIS A 82 -21.82 -1.21 -15.91
C HIS A 82 -21.29 -0.37 -17.08
N GLU A 83 -22.17 0.21 -17.90
CA GLU A 83 -21.77 1.03 -19.05
C GLU A 83 -21.15 2.34 -18.58
N ARG A 84 -21.84 3.02 -17.66
CA ARG A 84 -21.32 4.26 -17.06
C ARG A 84 -20.01 4.02 -16.30
N PHE A 85 -19.89 2.86 -15.64
CA PHE A 85 -18.62 2.49 -15.00
C PHE A 85 -17.51 2.22 -16.02
N LYS A 86 -17.83 1.56 -17.14
CA LYS A 86 -16.88 1.36 -18.25
C LYS A 86 -16.35 2.66 -18.81
N GLU A 87 -17.24 3.63 -19.04
CA GLU A 87 -16.86 4.99 -19.48
C GLU A 87 -15.93 5.65 -18.46
N TYR A 88 -16.27 5.56 -17.17
CA TYR A 88 -15.43 6.09 -16.11
C TYR A 88 -14.03 5.47 -16.09
N VAL A 89 -13.92 4.13 -16.13
CA VAL A 89 -12.63 3.43 -16.13
C VAL A 89 -11.81 3.79 -17.37
N THR A 90 -12.44 3.76 -18.55
CA THR A 90 -11.77 4.05 -19.82
C THR A 90 -11.21 5.48 -19.85
N LYS A 91 -11.97 6.44 -19.31
CA LYS A 91 -11.60 7.85 -19.32
C LYS A 91 -10.56 8.18 -18.24
N ASN A 92 -10.74 7.68 -17.02
CA ASN A 92 -10.01 8.14 -15.85
C ASN A 92 -8.87 7.21 -15.43
N LYS A 93 -8.88 5.95 -15.88
CA LYS A 93 -7.80 4.96 -15.61
C LYS A 93 -7.39 4.92 -14.13
N PRO A 94 -8.35 4.68 -13.21
CA PRO A 94 -8.15 4.92 -11.78
C PRO A 94 -7.04 4.04 -11.19
N ILE A 95 -6.98 2.75 -11.55
CA ILE A 95 -5.97 1.83 -11.01
C ILE A 95 -4.59 2.10 -11.59
N GLU A 96 -4.52 2.48 -12.87
CA GLU A 96 -3.29 2.91 -13.51
C GLU A 96 -2.70 4.11 -12.78
N TYR A 97 -3.53 5.11 -12.44
CA TYR A 97 -3.11 6.28 -11.68
C TYR A 97 -2.63 5.91 -10.27
N GLU A 98 -3.36 5.04 -9.56
CA GLU A 98 -2.95 4.57 -8.23
C GLU A 98 -1.59 3.85 -8.26
N ILE A 99 -1.37 2.99 -9.25
CA ILE A 99 -0.08 2.28 -9.42
C ILE A 99 1.04 3.26 -9.74
N GLN A 100 0.80 4.23 -10.63
CA GLN A 100 1.82 5.23 -10.99
C GLN A 100 2.23 6.08 -9.80
N ILE A 101 1.30 6.50 -8.95
CA ILE A 101 1.66 7.23 -7.73
C ILE A 101 2.37 6.32 -6.74
N LEU A 102 1.89 5.08 -6.54
CA LEU A 102 2.51 4.12 -5.63
C LEU A 102 3.98 3.85 -6.00
N LEU A 103 4.26 3.68 -7.30
CA LEU A 103 5.59 3.41 -7.83
C LEU A 103 6.40 4.69 -8.11
N GLN A 104 5.76 5.87 -8.04
CA GLN A 104 6.31 7.17 -8.45
C GLN A 104 6.93 7.15 -9.86
N LYS A 105 6.29 6.42 -10.78
CA LYS A 105 6.84 6.10 -12.09
C LYS A 105 5.70 5.93 -13.11
N PRO A 106 5.83 6.45 -14.34
CA PRO A 106 4.81 6.26 -15.36
C PRO A 106 4.76 4.78 -15.80
N LEU A 107 3.57 4.32 -16.17
CA LEU A 107 3.30 2.90 -16.38
C LEU A 107 4.15 2.27 -17.51
N ASN A 108 4.51 3.06 -18.52
CA ASN A 108 5.35 2.64 -19.66
C ASN A 108 6.83 2.46 -19.32
N GLU A 109 7.28 2.96 -18.17
CA GLU A 109 8.64 2.72 -17.69
C GLU A 109 8.70 1.53 -16.71
N CYS A 110 7.56 1.10 -16.19
CA CYS A 110 7.47 -0.02 -15.26
C CYS A 110 7.72 -1.36 -15.96
N SER A 111 8.32 -2.32 -15.25
CA SER A 111 8.29 -3.72 -15.68
C SER A 111 6.92 -4.35 -15.38
N LEU A 112 6.61 -5.47 -16.05
CA LEU A 112 5.34 -6.16 -15.82
C LEU A 112 5.25 -6.66 -14.37
N GLU A 113 6.38 -7.10 -13.81
CA GLU A 113 6.48 -7.49 -12.42
C GLU A 113 6.17 -6.30 -11.48
N GLU A 114 6.72 -5.12 -11.75
CA GLU A 114 6.42 -3.90 -10.98
C GLU A 114 4.91 -3.58 -11.03
N VAL A 115 4.28 -3.68 -12.20
CA VAL A 115 2.84 -3.43 -12.38
C VAL A 115 1.99 -4.46 -11.64
N VAL A 116 2.30 -5.75 -11.76
CA VAL A 116 1.59 -6.82 -11.05
C VAL A 116 1.74 -6.65 -9.54
N ASN A 117 2.97 -6.40 -9.05
CA ASN A 117 3.21 -6.18 -7.62
C ASN A 117 2.49 -4.92 -7.10
N GLY A 118 2.51 -3.83 -7.87
CA GLY A 118 1.77 -2.60 -7.56
C GLY A 118 0.27 -2.86 -7.43
N LEU A 119 -0.32 -3.60 -8.38
CA LEU A 119 -1.73 -4.00 -8.33
C LEU A 119 -2.06 -4.83 -7.08
N MET A 120 -1.19 -5.78 -6.73
CA MET A 120 -1.38 -6.61 -5.53
C MET A 120 -1.35 -5.79 -4.25
N ILE A 121 -0.50 -4.76 -4.18
CA ILE A 121 -0.47 -3.82 -3.05
C ILE A 121 -1.80 -3.07 -2.98
N VAL A 122 -2.23 -2.44 -4.08
CA VAL A 122 -3.51 -1.69 -4.17
C VAL A 122 -4.69 -2.55 -3.72
N PHE A 123 -4.78 -3.79 -4.21
CA PHE A 123 -5.87 -4.69 -3.83
C PHE A 123 -5.83 -5.05 -2.34
N ARG A 124 -4.65 -5.33 -1.79
CA ARG A 124 -4.49 -5.65 -0.36
C ARG A 124 -4.82 -4.46 0.54
N THR A 125 -4.50 -3.25 0.12
CA THR A 125 -4.77 -2.04 0.90
C THR A 125 -6.24 -1.62 0.82
N SER A 126 -6.93 -1.88 -0.31
CA SER A 126 -8.34 -1.53 -0.51
C SER A 126 -9.34 -2.29 0.38
N HIS A 127 -8.95 -3.47 0.90
CA HIS A 127 -9.85 -4.39 1.61
C HIS A 127 -11.09 -4.86 0.81
N MET A 128 -11.11 -4.66 -0.51
CA MET A 128 -12.23 -5.05 -1.38
C MET A 128 -12.33 -6.58 -1.53
N PHE A 129 -11.18 -7.25 -1.53
CA PHE A 129 -11.05 -8.70 -1.70
C PHE A 129 -10.88 -9.42 -0.36
N ASP A 130 -11.43 -10.63 -0.25
CA ASP A 130 -11.23 -11.53 0.88
C ASP A 130 -9.88 -12.23 0.78
N THR A 131 -9.50 -12.68 -0.42
CA THR A 131 -8.19 -13.27 -0.70
C THR A 131 -7.65 -12.77 -2.03
N ILE A 132 -6.32 -12.62 -2.07
CA ILE A 132 -5.58 -12.09 -3.21
C ILE A 132 -4.30 -12.93 -3.36
N ASP A 133 -4.30 -13.83 -4.34
CA ASP A 133 -3.18 -14.71 -4.65
C ASP A 133 -2.60 -14.35 -6.03
N CYS A 134 -1.28 -14.43 -6.15
CA CYS A 134 -0.58 -14.25 -7.41
C CYS A 134 0.51 -15.31 -7.53
N LYS A 135 0.44 -16.10 -8.61
CA LYS A 135 1.41 -17.14 -8.91
C LYS A 135 2.15 -16.81 -10.19
N ASP A 136 3.47 -16.83 -10.13
CA ASP A 136 4.31 -16.83 -11.30
C ASP A 136 4.42 -18.26 -11.86
N ASN A 137 3.94 -18.47 -13.09
CA ASN A 137 3.99 -19.78 -13.77
C ASN A 137 5.07 -19.83 -14.87
N GLY A 138 6.06 -18.95 -14.83
CA GLY A 138 7.09 -18.82 -15.86
C GLY A 138 6.62 -17.94 -17.01
N ASP A 139 5.65 -18.39 -17.79
CA ASP A 139 5.15 -17.70 -18.99
C ASP A 139 4.09 -16.62 -18.70
N TYR A 140 3.43 -16.72 -17.54
CA TYR A 140 2.37 -15.79 -17.13
C TYR A 140 2.26 -15.69 -15.61
N TYR A 141 1.78 -14.54 -15.16
CA TYR A 141 1.27 -14.36 -13.80
C TYR A 141 -0.20 -14.79 -13.73
N LEU A 142 -0.57 -15.57 -12.73
CA LEU A 142 -1.96 -15.94 -12.45
C LEU A 142 -2.43 -15.22 -11.19
N LEU A 143 -3.34 -14.28 -11.36
CA LEU A 143 -4.02 -13.59 -10.28
C LEU A 143 -5.33 -14.32 -9.98
N ILE A 144 -5.54 -14.67 -8.71
CA ILE A 144 -6.75 -15.28 -8.19
C ILE A 144 -7.28 -14.39 -7.07
N LEU A 145 -8.44 -13.79 -7.30
CA LEU A 145 -9.06 -12.83 -6.38
C LEU A 145 -10.41 -13.38 -5.94
N THR A 146 -10.66 -13.45 -4.63
CA THR A 146 -11.98 -13.81 -4.07
C THR A 146 -12.58 -12.63 -3.33
N HIS A 147 -13.89 -12.48 -3.35
CA HIS A 147 -14.60 -11.47 -2.56
C HIS A 147 -16.02 -11.93 -2.18
N SER A 148 -16.72 -11.15 -1.34
CA SER A 148 -18.11 -11.42 -0.94
C SER A 148 -19.13 -10.43 -1.54
N LEU A 149 -18.69 -9.56 -2.45
CA LEU A 149 -19.45 -8.44 -3.01
C LEU A 149 -20.36 -8.75 -4.22
N GLY A 150 -20.54 -10.02 -4.58
CA GLY A 150 -21.45 -10.44 -5.67
C GLY A 150 -20.88 -10.30 -7.09
N LEU A 151 -21.58 -10.91 -8.06
CA LEU A 151 -21.11 -11.05 -9.45
C LEU A 151 -20.85 -9.71 -10.17
N ASN A 152 -21.65 -8.67 -9.88
CA ASN A 152 -21.45 -7.35 -10.47
C ASN A 152 -20.09 -6.79 -10.07
N ASN A 153 -19.71 -6.90 -8.80
CA ASN A 153 -18.38 -6.50 -8.35
C ASN A 153 -17.26 -7.26 -9.08
N SER A 154 -17.45 -8.56 -9.36
CA SER A 154 -16.48 -9.34 -10.17
C SER A 154 -16.32 -8.77 -11.57
N LYS A 155 -17.42 -8.36 -12.22
CA LYS A 155 -17.40 -7.75 -13.56
C LYS A 155 -16.68 -6.40 -13.55
N LEU A 156 -16.97 -5.54 -12.58
CA LEU A 156 -16.34 -4.22 -12.46
C LEU A 156 -14.84 -4.35 -12.21
N ASN A 157 -14.44 -5.16 -11.23
CA ASN A 157 -13.02 -5.38 -10.93
C ASN A 157 -12.27 -5.98 -12.11
N LEU A 158 -12.89 -6.95 -12.80
CA LEU A 158 -12.29 -7.51 -14.00
C LEU A 158 -12.10 -6.42 -15.08
N MET A 159 -13.11 -5.58 -15.31
CA MET A 159 -13.03 -4.47 -16.27
C MET A 159 -11.89 -3.51 -15.94
N THR A 160 -11.73 -3.15 -14.66
CA THR A 160 -10.65 -2.26 -14.21
C THR A 160 -9.27 -2.92 -14.38
N CYS A 161 -9.13 -4.20 -14.02
CA CYS A 161 -7.88 -4.94 -14.26
C CYS A 161 -7.54 -5.01 -15.75
N LYS A 162 -8.54 -5.27 -16.60
CA LYS A 162 -8.34 -5.32 -18.06
C LYS A 162 -7.86 -3.98 -18.59
N SER A 163 -8.44 -2.87 -18.15
CA SER A 163 -8.01 -1.52 -18.55
C SER A 163 -6.53 -1.28 -18.25
N LEU A 164 -6.08 -1.67 -17.05
CA LEU A 164 -4.69 -1.54 -16.64
C LEU A 164 -3.75 -2.29 -17.56
N PHE A 165 -3.98 -3.58 -17.77
CA PHE A 165 -3.05 -4.42 -18.55
C PHE A 165 -3.09 -4.08 -20.04
N ILE A 166 -4.26 -3.71 -20.58
CA ILE A 166 -4.36 -3.18 -21.95
C ILE A 166 -3.58 -1.87 -22.09
N THR A 167 -3.66 -0.97 -21.10
CA THR A 167 -2.90 0.29 -21.12
C THR A 167 -1.39 0.03 -20.99
N TYR A 168 -0.99 -0.96 -20.19
CA TYR A 168 0.41 -1.39 -20.09
C TYR A 168 0.93 -2.04 -21.38
N GLY A 169 0.05 -2.70 -22.14
CA GLY A 169 0.38 -3.42 -23.38
C GLY A 169 0.56 -4.93 -23.20
N ALA A 170 0.05 -5.52 -22.12
CA ALA A 170 0.14 -6.96 -21.86
C ALA A 170 -1.10 -7.72 -22.36
N ASP A 171 -0.85 -8.90 -22.92
CA ASP A 171 -1.91 -9.87 -23.23
C ASP A 171 -2.45 -10.51 -21.95
N ILE A 172 -3.77 -10.69 -21.93
CA ILE A 172 -4.47 -11.24 -20.77
C ILE A 172 -5.56 -12.24 -21.16
N GLU A 173 -5.67 -13.29 -20.37
CA GLU A 173 -6.84 -14.18 -20.34
C GLU A 173 -7.55 -14.01 -19.01
N SER A 174 -8.87 -14.01 -19.01
CA SER A 174 -9.61 -13.83 -17.76
C SER A 174 -10.93 -14.58 -17.75
N LYS A 175 -11.33 -15.06 -16.57
CA LYS A 175 -12.67 -15.60 -16.33
C LYS A 175 -13.15 -15.23 -14.94
N THR A 176 -14.46 -15.19 -14.76
CA THR A 176 -15.09 -15.10 -13.44
C THR A 176 -15.86 -16.38 -13.15
N SER A 177 -15.93 -16.75 -11.87
CA SER A 177 -16.75 -17.83 -11.38
C SER A 177 -17.40 -17.38 -10.08
N GLY A 178 -18.65 -16.92 -10.16
CA GLY A 178 -19.33 -16.28 -9.04
C GLY A 178 -18.54 -15.07 -8.54
N ASN A 179 -18.02 -15.17 -7.31
CA ASN A 179 -17.23 -14.12 -6.66
C ASN A 179 -15.71 -14.34 -6.74
N ILE A 180 -15.26 -15.17 -7.68
CA ILE A 180 -13.85 -15.45 -7.92
C ILE A 180 -13.48 -14.88 -9.30
N ILE A 181 -12.37 -14.13 -9.34
CA ILE A 181 -11.80 -13.57 -10.57
C ILE A 181 -10.47 -14.26 -10.82
N PHE A 182 -10.30 -14.79 -12.02
CA PHE A 182 -9.05 -15.36 -12.51
C PHE A 182 -8.54 -14.50 -13.65
N ILE A 183 -7.28 -14.06 -13.55
CA ILE A 183 -6.62 -13.27 -14.59
C ILE A 183 -5.24 -13.87 -14.82
N LYS A 184 -4.97 -14.30 -16.05
CA LYS A 184 -3.62 -14.58 -16.52
C LYS A 184 -3.09 -13.35 -17.22
N VAL A 185 -1.86 -12.97 -16.91
CA VAL A 185 -1.14 -11.88 -17.54
C VAL A 185 0.15 -12.44 -18.12
N PHE A 186 0.26 -12.46 -19.44
CA PHE A 186 1.40 -13.08 -20.11
C PHE A 186 2.62 -12.16 -20.07
N LYS A 187 3.81 -12.74 -19.91
CA LYS A 187 5.10 -12.02 -19.76
C LYS A 187 5.78 -11.70 -21.10
N ASP A 188 5.00 -11.67 -22.18
CA ASP A 188 5.40 -11.74 -23.59
C ASP A 188 6.03 -13.06 -24.05
N LYS A 189 5.60 -13.49 -25.24
CA LYS A 189 6.45 -14.18 -26.22
C LYS A 189 6.97 -13.11 -27.17
N THR A 190 8.28 -12.97 -27.23
CA THR A 190 9.00 -12.43 -28.38
C THR A 190 8.44 -13.06 -29.66
N LEU A 191 8.09 -12.22 -30.64
CA LEU A 191 8.25 -12.58 -32.05
C LEU A 191 9.72 -12.42 -32.42
#